data_AF-A0A8H4Y1C2-F1
#
_entry.id   AF-A0A8H4Y1C2-F1
#
_cell.length_a   1.000
_cell.length_b   1.000
_cell.length_c   1.000
_cell.angle_alpha   90.00
_cell.angle_beta   90.00
_cell.angle_gamma   90.00
#
_symmetry.space_group_name_H-M   'P 1'
#
loop_
_entity.id
_entity.type
_entity.pdbx_description
1 polymer ?
#
loop_
_entity_poly.entity_id
_entity_poly.type
_entity_poly.pdbx_seq_one_letter_code
_entity_poly.pdbx_strand_id
1 'polypeptide(L)' 'MHPHLHTKNALACEEVIAALEECHNQGFMHKAVGSCNNAKERVNACLKAERAKMQAENRNAARAKRDKIKEQQRELGL' A
#
# COMPACT_ATOMS: atom_id res chain seq x y z
N MET A 1 8.87 -5.53 -12.46
CA MET A 1 7.95 -6.43 -11.73
C MET A 1 7.13 -5.57 -10.80
N HIS A 2 5.81 -5.54 -10.98
CA HIS A 2 4.85 -4.87 -10.11
C HIS A 2 4.25 -5.90 -9.15
N PRO A 3 3.76 -5.49 -7.97
CA PRO A 3 2.99 -6.37 -7.12
C PRO A 3 1.70 -6.80 -7.83
N HIS A 4 1.16 -7.95 -7.43
CA HIS A 4 -0.11 -8.41 -7.98
C HIS A 4 -1.26 -7.45 -7.63
N LEU A 5 -2.02 -7.04 -8.65
CA LEU A 5 -3.11 -6.07 -8.56
C LEU A 5 -4.27 -6.53 -7.65
N HIS A 6 -4.37 -7.81 -7.32
CA HIS A 6 -5.42 -8.35 -6.45
C HIS A 6 -5.32 -7.90 -4.98
N THR A 7 -4.28 -7.15 -4.59
CA THR A 7 -4.18 -6.61 -3.23
C THR A 7 -4.85 -5.23 -3.16
N LYS A 8 -5.57 -4.94 -2.07
CA LYS A 8 -6.25 -3.64 -1.87
C LYS A 8 -5.33 -2.43 -2.11
N ASN A 9 -4.06 -2.54 -1.69
CA ASN A 9 -3.06 -1.49 -1.86
C ASN A 9 -2.65 -1.30 -3.34
N ALA A 10 -2.65 -2.36 -4.14
CA ALA A 10 -2.27 -2.30 -5.55
C ALA A 10 -3.43 -1.77 -6.43
N LEU A 11 -4.68 -2.06 -6.08
CA LEU A 11 -5.86 -1.49 -6.74
C LEU A 11 -5.88 0.04 -6.66
N ALA A 12 -5.56 0.61 -5.49
CA ALA A 12 -5.47 2.07 -5.32
C ALA A 12 -4.31 2.72 -6.12
N CYS A 13 -3.39 1.92 -6.64
CA CYS A 13 -2.24 2.37 -7.42
C CYS A 13 -2.27 1.89 -8.87
N GLU A 14 -3.44 1.47 -9.38
CA GLU A 14 -3.60 0.87 -10.71
C GLU A 14 -3.05 1.77 -11.82
N GLU A 15 -3.36 3.08 -11.80
CA GLU A 15 -2.91 4.03 -12.83
C GLU A 15 -1.37 4.13 -12.93
N VAL A 16 -0.68 4.21 -11.78
CA VAL A 16 0.79 4.30 -11.77
C VAL A 16 1.45 2.97 -12.11
N ILE A 17 0.79 1.85 -11.77
CA ILE A 17 1.24 0.51 -12.16
C ILE A 17 1.09 0.32 -13.68
N ALA A 18 -0.03 0.73 -14.27
CA ALA A 18 -0.25 0.70 -15.72
C ALA A 18 0.80 1.52 -16.47
N ALA A 19 1.16 2.71 -15.98
CA ALA A 19 2.24 3.52 -16.57
C ALA A 19 3.62 2.82 -16.51
N LEU A 20 3.90 2.05 -15.45
CA LEU A 20 5.12 1.27 -15.35
C LEU A 20 5.08 0.04 -16.28
N GLU A 21 3.92 -0.58 -16.46
CA GLU A 21 3.71 -1.68 -17.42
C GLU A 21 3.90 -1.21 -18.86
N GLU A 22 3.33 -0.05 -19.23
CA GLU A 22 3.53 0.55 -20.55
C GLU A 22 5.03 0.76 -20.83
N CYS A 23 5.79 1.26 -19.86
CA CYS A 23 7.23 1.40 -20.01
C CYS A 23 7.95 0.05 -20.15
N HIS A 24 7.56 -0.97 -19.39
CA HIS A 24 8.14 -2.31 -19.54
C HIS A 24 7.79 -2.97 -20.89
N ASN A 25 6.63 -2.63 -21.48
CA ASN A 25 6.20 -3.12 -22.78
C ASN A 25 7.02 -2.55 -23.94
N GLN A 26 7.83 -1.50 -23.72
CA GLN A 26 8.79 -0.97 -24.70
C GLN A 26 9.96 -1.92 -24.98
N GLY A 27 10.16 -2.93 -24.12
CA GLY A 27 11.13 -4.00 -24.34
C GLY A 27 12.08 -4.23 -23.18
N PHE A 28 12.73 -5.39 -23.20
CA PHE A 28 13.62 -5.83 -22.12
C PHE A 28 14.76 -4.86 -21.83
N MET A 29 15.34 -4.23 -22.87
CA MET A 29 16.46 -3.30 -22.70
C MET A 29 16.04 -2.04 -21.92
N HIS A 30 14.86 -1.46 -22.19
CA HIS A 30 14.33 -0.31 -21.43
C HIS A 30 14.19 -0.62 -19.93
N LYS A 31 13.78 -1.86 -19.61
CA LYS A 31 13.70 -2.35 -18.23
C LYS A 31 15.08 -2.57 -17.62
N ALA A 32 16.02 -3.15 -18.36
CA ALA A 32 17.33 -3.53 -17.87
C ALA A 32 18.25 -2.34 -17.59
N VAL A 33 18.19 -1.30 -18.44
CA VAL A 33 19.05 -0.10 -18.30
C VAL A 33 18.46 0.97 -17.38
N GLY A 34 17.26 0.75 -16.81
CA GLY A 34 16.63 1.66 -15.86
C GLY A 34 15.87 2.83 -16.49
N SER A 35 15.53 2.77 -17.79
CA SER A 35 14.74 3.81 -18.46
C SER A 35 13.35 4.02 -17.83
N CYS A 36 12.83 3.02 -17.10
CA CYS A 36 11.54 3.07 -16.42
C CYS A 36 11.60 3.52 -14.95
N ASN A 37 12.74 4.05 -14.46
CA ASN A 37 12.92 4.34 -13.04
C ASN A 37 11.94 5.40 -12.49
N ASN A 38 11.62 6.43 -13.26
CA ASN A 38 10.67 7.45 -12.82
C ASN A 38 9.26 6.87 -12.59
N ALA A 39 8.76 6.04 -13.53
CA ALA A 39 7.49 5.34 -13.37
C ALA A 39 7.52 4.40 -12.15
N LYS A 40 8.64 3.70 -11.95
CA LYS A 40 8.84 2.83 -10.78
C LYS A 40 8.82 3.61 -9.46
N GLU A 41 9.42 4.80 -9.41
CA GLU A 41 9.39 5.66 -8.23
C GLU A 41 7.96 6.10 -7.89
N ARG A 42 7.15 6.42 -8.89
CA ARG A 42 5.72 6.75 -8.70
C ARG A 42 4.93 5.59 -8.10
N VAL A 43 5.13 4.37 -8.61
CA VAL A 43 4.52 3.16 -8.04
C VAL A 43 4.94 2.98 -6.58
N ASN A 44 6.23 3.12 -6.29
CA ASN A 44 6.75 2.98 -4.93
C ASN A 44 6.17 4.03 -3.98
N ALA A 45 6.03 5.27 -4.43
CA ALA A 45 5.45 6.36 -3.63
C ALA A 45 3.98 6.07 -3.30
N CYS A 46 3.19 5.66 -4.30
CA CYS A 46 1.79 5.31 -4.11
C CYS A 46 1.61 4.15 -3.12
N LEU A 47 2.33 3.04 -3.31
CA LEU A 47 2.23 1.87 -2.44
C LEU A 47 2.67 2.16 -1.01
N LYS A 48 3.66 3.06 -0.83
CA LYS A 48 4.07 3.54 0.51
C LYS A 48 2.97 4.34 1.18
N ALA A 49 2.29 5.23 0.45
CA ALA A 49 1.18 6.03 0.97
C ALA A 49 0.01 5.14 1.39
N GLU A 50 -0.40 4.19 0.55
CA GLU A 50 -1.48 3.24 0.86
C GLU A 50 -1.13 2.37 2.07
N ARG A 51 0.11 1.87 2.13
CA ARG A 51 0.58 1.12 3.30
C ARG A 51 0.54 1.98 4.57
N ALA A 52 0.87 3.27 4.50
CA ALA A 52 0.82 4.16 5.64
C ALA A 52 -0.63 4.40 6.12
N LYS A 53 -1.57 4.58 5.20
CA LYS A 53 -3.01 4.72 5.47
C LYS A 53 -3.56 3.47 6.16
N MET A 54 -3.36 2.29 5.59
CA MET A 54 -3.80 1.03 6.18
C MET A 54 -3.20 0.79 7.58
N GLN A 55 -1.93 1.14 7.77
CA GLN A 55 -1.32 1.05 9.09
C GLN A 55 -1.96 2.02 10.10
N ALA A 56 -2.33 3.22 9.69
CA ALA A 56 -3.04 4.17 10.55
C ALA A 56 -4.42 3.64 10.93
N GLU A 57 -5.19 3.12 9.98
CA GLU A 57 -6.50 2.50 10.21
C GLU A 57 -6.40 1.32 11.18
N ASN A 58 -5.44 0.41 10.95
CA ASN A 58 -5.21 -0.73 11.83
C ASN A 58 -4.81 -0.31 13.26
N ARG A 59 -3.96 0.73 13.39
CA ARG A 59 -3.61 1.28 14.70
C ARG A 59 -4.82 1.87 15.41
N ASN A 60 -5.66 2.61 14.70
CA ASN A 60 -6.86 3.21 15.27
C ASN A 60 -7.87 2.15 15.70
N ALA A 61 -8.11 1.13 14.87
CA ALA A 61 -8.97 0.00 15.20
C ALA A 61 -8.44 -0.78 16.42
N ALA A 62 -7.13 -1.00 16.49
CA ALA A 62 -6.51 -1.66 17.64
C ALA A 62 -6.64 -0.84 18.92
N ARG A 63 -6.46 0.49 18.86
CA ARG A 63 -6.68 1.39 20.01
C ARG A 63 -8.14 1.34 20.46
N ALA A 64 -9.08 1.54 19.54
CA ALA A 64 -10.51 1.48 19.84
C ALA A 64 -10.93 0.14 20.47
N LYS A 65 -10.36 -0.99 20.00
CA LYS A 65 -10.60 -2.31 20.61
C LYS A 65 -10.04 -2.38 22.04
N ARG A 66 -8.83 -1.87 22.26
CA ARG A 66 -8.21 -1.85 23.60
C ARG A 66 -8.99 -0.97 24.57
N ASP A 67 -9.46 0.19 24.11
CA ASP A 67 -10.22 1.12 24.96
C ASP A 67 -11.58 0.53 25.34
N LYS A 68 -12.26 -0.14 24.40
CA LYS A 68 -13.49 -0.92 24.70
C LYS A 68 -13.24 -2.01 25.74
N ILE A 69 -12.17 -2.79 25.61
CA ILE A 69 -11.84 -3.85 26.57
C ILE A 69 -11.57 -3.26 27.96
N LYS A 70 -10.83 -2.14 28.03
CA LYS A 70 -10.55 -1.45 29.29
C LYS A 70 -11.82 -0.92 29.94
N GLU A 71 -12.73 -0.34 29.17
CA GLU A 71 -14.02 0.13 29.68
C GLU A 71 -14.83 -1.03 30.27
N GLN A 72 -14.92 -2.15 29.53
CA GLN A 72 -15.60 -3.36 30.00
C GLN A 72 -14.96 -3.93 31.27
N GLN A 73 -13.63 -3.94 31.37
CA GLN A 73 -12.94 -4.35 32.59
C GLN A 73 -13.31 -3.45 33.77
N ARG A 74 -13.31 -2.13 33.57
CA ARG A 74 -13.73 -1.14 34.58
C ARG A 74 -15.17 -1.36 35.04
N GLU A 75 -16.09 -1.62 34.11
CA GLU A 75 -17.50 -1.93 34.41
C GLU A 75 -17.65 -3.21 35.25
N LEU A 76 -16.80 -4.22 35.00
CA LEU A 76 -16.78 -5.48 35.75
C LEU A 76 -16.00 -5.40 37.07
N GLY A 77 -15.40 -4.25 37.40
CA GLY A 77 -14.60 -4.06 38.61
C GLY A 77 -13.26 -4.79 38.62
N LEU A 78 -12.75 -5.19 37.45
CA LEU A 78 -11.38 -5.70 37.24
C LEU A 78 -10.40 -4.56 36.95
#